data_AF-A0AAE5WV52-F1
#
_entry.id   AF-A0AAE5WV52-F1
#
_cell.length_a   1.000
_cell.length_b   1.000
_cell.length_c   1.000
_cell.angle_alpha   90.00
_cell.angle_beta   90.00
_cell.angle_gamma   90.00
#
_symmetry.space_group_name_H-M   'P 1'
#
loop_
_entity.id
_entity.type
_entity.pdbx_description
1 polymer ?
#
loop_
_entity_poly.entity_id
_entity_poly.type
_entity_poly.pdbx_seq_one_letter_code
_entity_poly.pdbx_strand_id
1 'polypeptide(L)' 'MKTLGFDKPDYFGAADLRICQSVFDIVASKAGVEPTSEEGERIAAIVVQLYRQGVKKPDRLRVLVESARGINIANAA' A
#
# COMPACT_ATOMS: atom_id res chain seq x y z
N MET A 1 7.27 37.41 14.07
CA MET A 1 8.06 36.27 13.59
C MET A 1 7.12 35.10 13.38
N LYS A 2 6.89 34.66 12.14
CA LYS A 2 6.15 33.41 11.87
C LYS A 2 7.09 32.27 12.22
N THR A 3 6.69 31.40 13.14
CA THR A 3 7.31 30.09 13.33
C THR A 3 7.21 29.36 12.01
N LEU A 4 8.30 29.36 11.24
CA LEU A 4 8.50 28.44 10.14
C LEU A 4 8.50 27.06 10.80
N GLY A 5 7.36 26.37 10.73
CA GLY A 5 7.33 24.94 10.99
C GLY A 5 8.27 24.34 9.97
N PHE A 6 9.50 24.04 10.39
CA PHE A 6 10.42 23.27 9.59
C PHE A 6 9.67 21.99 9.22
N ASP A 7 9.38 21.83 7.92
CA ASP A 7 8.77 20.64 7.35
C ASP A 7 9.48 19.44 7.96
N LYS A 8 8.80 18.74 8.87
CA LYS A 8 9.26 17.43 9.31
C LYS A 8 9.32 16.62 8.03
N PRO A 9 10.49 16.08 7.63
CA PRO A 9 10.54 15.24 6.45
C PRO A 9 9.48 14.16 6.62
N ASP A 10 8.66 13.93 5.59
CA ASP A 10 7.70 12.81 5.56
C ASP A 10 8.52 11.50 5.54
N TYR A 11 9.04 11.14 6.71
CA TYR A 11 9.89 9.99 6.91
C TYR A 11 9.00 8.77 6.84
N PHE A 12 9.20 7.99 5.77
CA PHE A 12 8.61 6.66 5.65
C PHE A 12 9.17 5.75 6.76
N GLY A 13 8.37 5.58 7.81
CA GLY A 13 8.79 4.95 9.06
C GLY A 13 7.97 3.72 9.43
N ALA A 14 8.18 3.20 10.63
CA ALA A 14 7.54 1.97 11.10
C ALA A 14 6.00 2.04 11.13
N ALA A 15 5.41 3.21 11.37
CA ALA A 15 3.96 3.38 11.33
C ALA A 15 3.41 3.22 9.90
N ASP A 16 4.12 3.76 8.92
CA ASP A 16 3.77 3.67 7.50
C ASP A 16 3.93 2.23 7.01
N LEU A 17 5.01 1.56 7.42
CA LEU A 17 5.23 0.15 7.12
C LEU A 17 4.11 -0.75 7.68
N ARG A 18 3.56 -0.45 8.86
CA ARG A 18 2.40 -1.20 9.39
C ARG A 18 1.16 -1.05 8.51
N ILE A 19 0.94 0.15 7.97
CA ILE A 19 -0.17 0.39 7.02
C ILE A 19 0.08 -0.38 5.72
N CYS A 20 1.28 -0.28 5.17
CA CYS A 20 1.65 -1.00 3.95
C CYS A 20 1.53 -2.52 4.14
N GLN A 21 2.02 -3.07 5.25
CA GLN A 21 1.94 -4.50 5.55
C GLN A 21 0.48 -4.97 5.61
N SER A 22 -0.38 -4.23 6.32
CA SER A 22 -1.80 -4.58 6.42
C SER A 22 -2.50 -4.61 5.06
N VAL A 23 -2.17 -3.67 4.17
CA VAL A 23 -2.73 -3.69 2.80
C VAL A 23 -2.15 -4.86 1.98
N PHE A 24 -0.84 -5.08 2.08
CA PHE A 24 -0.16 -6.18 1.41
C PHE A 24 -0.78 -7.54 1.78
N ASP A 25 -0.97 -7.80 3.09
CA ASP A 25 -1.52 -9.06 3.58
C ASP A 25 -2.91 -9.34 3.00
N ILE A 26 -3.77 -8.32 2.96
CA ILE A 26 -5.11 -8.42 2.39
C ILE A 26 -5.05 -8.74 0.90
N VAL A 27 -4.23 -8.01 0.14
CA VAL A 27 -4.15 -8.16 -1.32
C VAL A 27 -3.53 -9.50 -1.70
N ALA A 28 -2.43 -9.89 -1.04
CA ALA A 28 -1.76 -11.17 -1.29
C ALA A 28 -2.69 -12.35 -0.96
N SER A 29 -3.38 -12.29 0.19
CA SER A 29 -4.37 -13.31 0.57
C SER A 29 -5.52 -13.41 -0.44
N LYS A 30 -6.09 -12.27 -0.85
CA LYS A 30 -7.18 -12.23 -1.84
C LYS A 30 -6.75 -12.77 -3.21
N ALA A 31 -5.51 -12.55 -3.59
CA ALA A 31 -4.94 -13.03 -4.84
C ALA A 31 -4.45 -14.50 -4.78
N GLY A 32 -4.45 -15.13 -3.59
CA GLY A 32 -3.85 -16.45 -3.41
C GLY A 32 -2.34 -16.45 -3.65
N VAL A 33 -1.67 -15.32 -3.44
CA VAL A 33 -0.25 -15.12 -3.69
C VAL A 33 0.55 -15.43 -2.43
N GLU A 34 1.59 -16.25 -2.58
CA GLU A 34 2.56 -16.50 -1.52
C GLU A 34 3.41 -15.24 -1.28
N PRO A 35 3.53 -14.74 -0.03
CA PRO A 35 4.19 -13.47 0.25
C PRO A 35 5.64 -13.32 -0.23
N THR A 36 6.42 -14.40 -0.20
CA THR A 36 7.85 -14.40 -0.60
C THR A 36 8.08 -14.69 -2.09
N SER A 37 7.01 -14.93 -2.84
CA SER A 37 7.08 -15.14 -4.29
C SER A 37 7.40 -13.85 -5.04
N GLU A 38 7.87 -13.97 -6.27
CA GLU A 38 8.11 -12.82 -7.16
C GLU A 38 6.84 -11.95 -7.32
N GLU A 39 5.66 -12.58 -7.31
CA GLU A 39 4.39 -11.87 -7.34
C GLU A 39 4.09 -11.15 -6.03
N GLY A 40 4.43 -11.74 -4.89
CA GLY A 40 4.36 -11.09 -3.58
C GLY A 40 5.27 -9.86 -3.52
N GLU A 41 6.52 -9.98 -3.97
CA GLU A 41 7.45 -8.86 -4.05
C GLU A 41 6.89 -7.71 -4.92
N ARG A 42 6.27 -8.03 -6.06
CA ARG A 42 5.60 -7.03 -6.92
C ARG A 42 4.46 -6.31 -6.20
N ILE A 43 3.60 -7.04 -5.48
CA ILE A 43 2.52 -6.44 -4.68
C ILE A 43 3.11 -5.50 -3.63
N ALA A 44 4.09 -5.97 -2.85
CA ALA A 44 4.73 -5.18 -1.80
C ALA A 44 5.37 -3.89 -2.35
N ALA A 45 6.06 -3.97 -3.49
CA ALA A 45 6.65 -2.83 -4.16
C ALA A 45 5.59 -1.78 -4.56
N ILE A 46 4.48 -2.22 -5.16
CA ILE A 46 3.38 -1.33 -5.57
C ILE A 46 2.74 -0.65 -4.35
N VAL A 47 2.51 -1.39 -3.26
CA VAL A 47 1.97 -0.83 -2.01
C VAL A 47 2.85 0.30 -1.48
N VAL A 48 4.17 0.06 -1.35
CA VAL A 48 5.11 1.05 -0.85
C VAL A 48 5.23 2.25 -1.80
N GLN A 49 5.26 2.01 -3.12
CA GLN A 49 5.33 3.08 -4.12
C GLN A 49 4.12 4.01 -4.04
N LEU A 50 2.90 3.46 -4.04
CA LEU A 50 1.67 4.24 -3.95
C LEU A 50 1.56 4.99 -2.61
N TYR A 51 1.99 4.36 -1.51
CA TYR A 51 2.02 5.02 -0.20
C TYR A 51 2.93 6.25 -0.21
N ARG A 52 4.13 6.13 -0.79
CA ARG A 52 5.11 7.22 -0.90
C ARG A 52 4.68 8.31 -1.89
N GLN A 53 3.79 8.00 -2.83
CA GLN A 53 3.13 8.98 -3.70
C GLN A 53 1.97 9.74 -3.03
N GLY A 54 1.69 9.45 -1.75
CA GLY A 54 0.67 10.17 -0.97
C GLY A 54 -0.65 9.43 -0.79
N VAL A 55 -0.77 8.17 -1.24
CA VAL A 55 -1.96 7.36 -0.99
C VAL A 55 -1.90 6.76 0.42
N LYS A 56 -2.14 7.62 1.43
CA LYS A 56 -1.96 7.24 2.85
C LYS A 56 -3.18 6.52 3.46
N LYS A 57 -4.36 6.61 2.85
CA LYS A 57 -5.59 5.94 3.35
C LYS A 57 -5.57 4.45 2.98
N PRO A 58 -5.62 3.51 3.95
CA PRO A 58 -5.50 2.06 3.69
C PRO A 58 -6.49 1.53 2.65
N ASP A 59 -7.77 1.90 2.74
CA ASP A 59 -8.79 1.41 1.79
C ASP A 59 -8.53 1.87 0.36
N ARG A 60 -8.11 3.14 0.19
CA ARG A 60 -7.78 3.70 -1.12
C ARG A 60 -6.51 3.06 -1.67
N LEU A 61 -5.52 2.84 -0.81
CA LEU A 61 -4.27 2.16 -1.18
C LEU A 61 -4.56 0.75 -1.67
N ARG A 62 -5.36 -0.02 -0.93
CA ARG A 62 -5.79 -1.37 -1.32
C ARG A 62 -6.45 -1.38 -2.69
N VAL A 63 -7.45 -0.54 -2.93
CA VAL A 63 -8.18 -0.50 -4.22
C VAL A 63 -7.24 -0.23 -5.38
N LEU A 64 -6.27 0.69 -5.23
CA LEU A 64 -5.31 0.98 -6.29
C LEU A 64 -4.32 -0.16 -6.52
N VAL A 65 -3.86 -0.84 -5.45
CA VAL A 65 -2.99 -2.01 -5.58
C VAL A 65 -3.72 -3.15 -6.28
N GLU A 66 -4.95 -3.47 -5.84
CA GLU A 66 -5.80 -4.49 -6.48
C GLU A 66 -6.01 -4.17 -7.96
N SER A 67 -6.32 -2.91 -8.30
CA SER A 67 -6.47 -2.46 -9.69
C SER A 67 -5.18 -2.63 -10.50
N ALA A 68 -4.03 -2.24 -9.93
CA ALA A 68 -2.73 -2.36 -10.59
C ALA A 68 -2.28 -3.82 -10.81
N ARG A 69 -2.80 -4.75 -10.01
CA ARG A 69 -2.57 -6.20 -10.19
C ARG A 69 -3.64 -6.90 -11.03
N GLY A 70 -4.70 -6.20 -11.43
CA GLY A 70 -5.83 -6.82 -12.12
C GLY A 70 -6.63 -7.78 -11.23
N ILE A 71 -6.57 -7.61 -9.90
CA ILE A 71 -7.40 -8.33 -8.94
C ILE A 71 -8.77 -7.65 -8.97
N ASN A 72 -9.51 -7.87 -10.05
CA ASN A 72 -10.79 -7.23 -10.27
C ASN A 72 -11.83 -7.84 -9.31
N ILE A 73 -12.56 -6.97 -8.61
CA ILE A 73 -13.71 -7.32 -7.78
C ILE A 73 -14.87 -7.56 -8.75
N ALA A 74 -14.88 -8.70 -9.44
CA ALA A 74 -16.08 -9.12 -10.14
C ALA A 74 -17.12 -9.55 -9.10
N ASN A 75 -18.05 -8.64 -8.78
CA ASN A 75 -19.37 -8.82 -8.19
C ASN A 75 -19.62 -10.13 -7.43
N ALA A 76 -19.65 -10.07 -6.09
CA ALA A 76 -20.64 -10.85 -5.37
C ALA A 76 -21.99 -10.17 -5.63
N ALA A 77 -22.87 -10.90 -6.33
CA ALA A 77 -24.24 -10.55 -6.65
C ALA A 77 -25.08 -10.17 -5.42
#